data_AF-A0AAJ4SI53-F1
#
_entry.id   AF-A0AAJ4SI53-F1
#
_cell.length_a   1.000
_cell.length_b   1.000
_cell.length_c   1.000
_cell.angle_alpha   90.00
_cell.angle_beta   90.00
_cell.angle_gamma   90.00
#
_symmetry.space_group_name_H-M   'P 1'
#
loop_
_entity.id
_entity.type
_entity.pdbx_description
1 polymer ?
#
loop_
_entity_poly.entity_id
_entity_poly.type
_entity_poly.pdbx_seq_one_letter_code
_entity_poly.pdbx_strand_id
1 'polypeptide(L)'
;MFKKYFNTPKVPITFYYTPYIYVFLTKFIYMTFDGSYSLMSWIYNIILFLLGSYTFAWMSDYVLQFKSNVFLRYFFMRSVIFRRDFGTLARMSYDYNRQTMPTSKLHVQGNKWTWREAHETYIKRVFFGFIINIIAKYILAWMFLFVFTISIFLHPIVMKKYYKRIKELEDIEPWEEV
;
A
#
# COMPACT_ATOMS: atom_id res chain seq x y z
N MET A 1 -10.88 18.28 -20.98
CA MET A 1 -10.36 17.80 -19.68
C MET A 1 -9.71 16.41 -19.79
N PHE A 2 -10.38 15.43 -20.41
CA PHE A 2 -9.88 14.06 -20.64
C PHE A 2 -8.54 13.95 -21.41
N LYS A 3 -8.26 14.81 -22.39
CA LYS A 3 -7.02 14.75 -23.18
C LYS A 3 -5.74 14.93 -22.34
N LYS A 4 -5.81 15.67 -21.22
CA LYS A 4 -4.70 15.81 -20.26
C LYS A 4 -4.55 14.59 -19.34
N TYR A 5 -5.61 13.81 -19.15
CA TYR A 5 -5.66 12.62 -18.30
C TYR A 5 -4.92 11.43 -18.93
N PHE A 6 -4.86 11.35 -20.26
CA PHE A 6 -4.14 10.30 -20.99
C PHE A 6 -2.68 10.67 -21.31
N ASN A 7 -2.30 11.94 -21.15
CA ASN A 7 -0.94 12.43 -21.37
C ASN A 7 -0.06 12.41 -20.12
N THR A 8 -0.57 11.91 -18.99
CA THR A 8 0.22 11.70 -17.78
C THR A 8 1.13 10.47 -17.92
N PRO A 9 2.32 10.45 -17.28
CA PRO A 9 3.25 9.34 -17.36
C PRO A 9 2.54 8.03 -17.00
N LYS A 10 2.75 6.98 -17.80
CA LYS A 10 2.21 5.67 -17.50
C LYS A 10 2.94 5.14 -16.28
N VAL A 11 2.23 5.06 -15.17
CA VAL A 11 2.78 4.53 -13.92
C VAL A 11 3.01 3.03 -14.08
N PRO A 12 4.14 2.44 -13.61
CA PRO A 12 4.37 1.01 -13.71
C PRO A 12 3.22 0.21 -13.10
N ILE A 13 2.92 -0.98 -13.67
CA ILE A 13 1.78 -1.83 -13.26
C ILE A 13 1.76 -2.10 -11.74
N THR A 14 2.94 -2.06 -11.11
CA THR A 14 3.09 -2.22 -9.65
C THR A 14 2.45 -1.11 -8.81
N PHE A 15 2.08 0.03 -9.41
CA PHE A 15 1.37 1.12 -8.73
C PHE A 15 -0.13 0.88 -8.58
N TYR A 16 -0.72 -0.03 -9.36
CA TYR A 16 -2.14 -0.38 -9.23
C TYR A 16 -2.43 -1.20 -7.97
N TYR A 17 -1.39 -1.73 -7.30
CA TYR A 17 -1.49 -2.50 -6.07
C TYR A 17 -1.79 -1.64 -4.84
N THR A 18 -3.02 -1.13 -4.80
CA THR A 18 -3.58 -0.39 -3.68
C THR A 18 -4.37 -1.34 -2.75
N PRO A 19 -4.55 -1.00 -1.47
CA PRO A 19 -5.42 -1.76 -0.56
C PRO A 19 -6.85 -1.97 -1.10
N TYR A 20 -7.30 -1.09 -2.02
CA TYR A 20 -8.61 -1.17 -2.67
C TYR A 20 -8.76 -2.35 -3.62
N ILE A 21 -7.68 -2.98 -4.08
CA ILE A 21 -7.78 -4.24 -4.85
C ILE A 21 -8.61 -5.27 -4.08
N TYR A 22 -8.31 -5.46 -2.80
CA TYR A 22 -9.04 -6.43 -1.98
C TYR A 22 -10.51 -6.04 -1.78
N VAL A 23 -10.78 -4.75 -1.64
CA VAL A 23 -12.14 -4.22 -1.51
C VAL A 23 -12.95 -4.51 -2.77
N PHE A 24 -12.42 -4.17 -3.95
CA PHE A 24 -13.09 -4.43 -5.22
C PHE A 24 -13.15 -5.93 -5.55
N LEU A 25 -12.15 -6.72 -5.21
CA LEU A 25 -12.19 -8.17 -5.34
C LEU A 25 -13.33 -8.77 -4.51
N THR A 26 -13.46 -8.36 -3.23
CA THR A 26 -14.58 -8.78 -2.37
C THR A 26 -15.92 -8.35 -2.98
N LYS A 27 -15.98 -7.12 -3.51
CA LYS A 27 -17.18 -6.57 -4.14
C LYS A 27 -17.58 -7.35 -5.40
N PHE A 28 -16.64 -7.68 -6.28
CA PHE A 28 -16.91 -8.46 -7.49
C PHE A 28 -17.33 -9.89 -7.17
N ILE A 29 -16.72 -10.51 -6.15
CA ILE A 29 -17.15 -11.82 -5.65
C ILE A 29 -18.60 -11.75 -5.16
N TYR A 30 -18.93 -10.76 -4.33
CA TYR A 30 -20.31 -10.56 -3.86
C TYR A 30 -21.29 -10.33 -5.02
N MET A 31 -20.93 -9.48 -5.99
CA MET A 31 -21.76 -9.24 -7.17
C MET A 31 -21.99 -10.49 -8.03
N THR A 32 -21.03 -11.41 -8.04
CA THR A 32 -21.14 -12.70 -8.74
C THR A 32 -22.11 -13.64 -8.03
N PHE A 33 -22.03 -13.73 -6.69
CA PHE A 33 -22.85 -14.66 -5.91
C PHE A 33 -24.28 -14.18 -5.66
N ASP A 34 -24.49 -12.87 -5.51
CA ASP A 34 -25.80 -12.30 -5.22
C ASP A 34 -26.73 -12.31 -6.44
N GLY A 35 -26.18 -12.31 -7.67
CA GLY A 35 -26.93 -12.45 -8.93
C GLY A 35 -27.91 -11.30 -9.26
N SER A 36 -28.13 -10.37 -8.33
CA SER A 36 -29.09 -9.25 -8.43
C SER A 36 -28.53 -8.02 -9.16
N TYR A 37 -27.25 -8.03 -9.52
CA TYR A 37 -26.55 -6.89 -10.09
C TYR A 37 -26.73 -6.79 -11.60
N SER A 38 -27.22 -5.63 -12.06
CA SER A 38 -27.33 -5.33 -13.49
C SER A 38 -25.97 -5.18 -14.18
N LEU A 39 -25.93 -5.38 -15.50
CA LEU A 39 -24.76 -5.13 -16.34
C LEU A 39 -24.19 -3.72 -16.15
N MET A 40 -25.06 -2.71 -15.99
CA MET A 40 -24.63 -1.33 -15.73
C MET A 40 -23.91 -1.18 -14.39
N SER A 41 -24.34 -1.92 -13.36
CA SER A 41 -23.62 -1.94 -12.07
C SER A 41 -22.25 -2.57 -12.21
N TRP A 42 -22.12 -3.66 -12.98
CA TRP A 42 -20.84 -4.27 -13.31
C TRP A 42 -19.91 -3.29 -14.01
N ILE A 43 -20.36 -2.67 -15.11
CA ILE A 43 -19.58 -1.69 -15.87
C ILE A 43 -19.14 -0.53 -14.97
N TYR A 44 -20.05 0.02 -14.16
CA TYR A 44 -19.72 1.10 -13.23
C TYR A 44 -18.62 0.71 -12.24
N ASN A 45 -18.71 -0.47 -11.62
CA ASN A 45 -17.72 -0.91 -10.64
C ASN A 45 -16.36 -1.23 -11.28
N ILE A 46 -16.35 -1.76 -12.52
CA ILE A 46 -15.11 -1.97 -13.28
C ILE A 46 -14.45 -0.63 -13.62
N ILE A 47 -15.21 0.34 -14.13
CA ILE A 47 -14.72 1.67 -14.46
C ILE A 47 -14.18 2.36 -13.19
N LEU A 48 -14.94 2.33 -12.10
CA LEU A 48 -14.55 2.89 -10.81
C LEU A 48 -13.25 2.25 -10.31
N PHE A 49 -13.12 0.92 -10.43
CA PHE A 49 -11.90 0.21 -10.04
C PHE A 49 -10.68 0.65 -10.87
N LEU A 50 -10.81 0.70 -12.20
CA LEU A 50 -9.71 1.05 -13.09
C LEU A 50 -9.26 2.51 -12.92
N LEU A 51 -10.20 3.47 -13.01
CA LEU A 51 -9.88 4.89 -12.84
C LEU A 51 -9.47 5.23 -11.41
N GLY A 52 -10.16 4.68 -10.42
CA GLY A 52 -9.84 4.90 -9.02
C GLY A 52 -8.44 4.38 -8.70
N SER A 53 -8.08 3.18 -9.16
CA SER A 53 -6.74 2.62 -8.91
C SER A 53 -5.64 3.48 -9.51
N TYR A 54 -5.83 3.95 -10.75
CA TYR A 54 -4.87 4.85 -11.40
C TYR A 54 -4.72 6.19 -10.66
N THR A 55 -5.83 6.83 -10.29
CA THR A 55 -5.78 8.15 -9.66
C THR A 55 -5.32 8.11 -8.22
N PHE A 56 -5.74 7.08 -7.49
CA PHE A 56 -5.31 6.85 -6.12
C PHE A 56 -3.81 6.54 -6.06
N ALA A 57 -3.26 5.82 -7.03
CA ALA A 57 -1.82 5.58 -7.17
C ALA A 57 -1.02 6.90 -7.21
N TRP A 58 -1.43 7.84 -8.07
CA TRP A 58 -0.82 9.16 -8.15
C TRP A 58 -1.01 10.00 -6.88
N MET A 59 -2.21 9.95 -6.29
CA MET A 59 -2.48 10.65 -5.04
C MET A 59 -1.64 10.11 -3.89
N SER A 60 -1.47 8.79 -3.83
CA SER A 60 -0.58 8.12 -2.89
C SER A 60 0.86 8.59 -3.04
N ASP A 61 1.38 8.62 -4.26
CA ASP A 61 2.75 9.06 -4.53
C ASP A 61 2.97 10.51 -4.06
N TYR A 62 2.08 11.42 -4.46
CA TYR A 62 2.12 12.82 -4.03
C TYR A 62 2.08 12.96 -2.49
N VAL A 63 1.18 12.25 -1.81
CA VAL A 63 1.07 12.33 -0.35
C VAL A 63 2.33 11.76 0.32
N LEU A 64 2.86 10.64 -0.16
CA LEU A 64 4.03 10.00 0.44
C LEU A 64 5.30 10.83 0.30
N GLN A 65 5.45 11.53 -0.83
CA GLN A 65 6.59 12.41 -1.11
C GLN A 65 6.47 13.75 -0.38
N PHE A 66 5.27 14.35 -0.30
CA PHE A 66 5.14 15.76 0.06
C PHE A 66 4.39 16.04 1.37
N LYS A 67 3.84 15.03 2.05
CA LYS A 67 3.18 15.22 3.35
C LYS A 67 3.99 14.54 4.44
N SER A 68 4.19 15.24 5.56
CA SER A 68 4.92 14.74 6.73
C SER A 68 4.04 13.96 7.73
N ASN A 69 2.71 14.09 7.65
CA ASN A 69 1.79 13.47 8.61
C ASN A 69 1.88 11.93 8.56
N VAL A 70 2.31 11.32 9.66
CA VAL A 70 2.58 9.87 9.76
C VAL A 70 1.34 9.02 9.50
N PHE A 71 0.18 9.38 10.05
CA PHE A 71 -1.06 8.65 9.86
C PHE A 71 -1.54 8.72 8.41
N LEU A 72 -1.47 9.91 7.81
CA LEU A 72 -1.84 10.12 6.41
C LEU A 72 -0.91 9.32 5.48
N ARG A 73 0.40 9.40 5.68
CA ARG A 73 1.38 8.59 4.94
C ARG A 73 1.12 7.11 5.15
N TYR A 74 0.85 6.68 6.38
CA TYR A 74 0.49 5.29 6.66
C TYR A 74 -0.71 4.87 5.84
N PHE A 75 -1.81 5.64 5.80
CA PHE A 75 -3.00 5.33 5.00
C PHE A 75 -2.67 5.17 3.51
N PHE A 76 -1.95 6.12 2.93
CA PHE A 76 -1.60 6.11 1.50
C PHE A 76 -0.49 5.11 1.13
N MET A 77 0.34 4.67 2.07
CA MET A 77 1.40 3.70 1.80
C MET A 77 0.83 2.40 1.22
N ARG A 78 1.55 1.77 0.29
CA ARG A 78 1.17 0.45 -0.22
C ARG A 78 1.05 -0.54 0.92
N SER A 79 0.13 -1.50 0.79
CA SER A 79 0.08 -2.63 1.72
C SER A 79 1.43 -3.35 1.71
N VAL A 80 1.83 -3.87 2.86
CA VAL A 80 3.14 -4.49 3.07
C VAL A 80 3.38 -5.65 2.10
N ILE A 81 2.33 -6.37 1.69
CA ILE A 81 2.39 -7.45 0.68
C ILE A 81 2.85 -6.93 -0.70
N PHE A 82 2.56 -5.68 -1.02
CA PHE A 82 2.81 -5.09 -2.35
C PHE A 82 4.07 -4.21 -2.39
N ARG A 83 4.86 -4.22 -1.31
CA ARG A 83 6.16 -3.55 -1.27
C ARG A 83 7.21 -4.42 -1.97
N ARG A 84 7.96 -3.81 -2.90
CA ARG A 84 9.05 -4.48 -3.62
C ARG A 84 10.13 -4.99 -2.66
N ASP A 85 10.30 -4.31 -1.53
CA ASP A 85 11.24 -4.62 -0.45
C ASP A 85 10.62 -5.47 0.67
N PHE A 86 9.44 -6.07 0.48
CA PHE A 86 8.78 -6.90 1.49
C PHE A 86 9.69 -8.01 2.04
N GLY A 87 10.37 -8.75 1.15
CA GLY A 87 11.30 -9.81 1.57
C GLY A 87 12.46 -9.27 2.43
N THR A 88 12.95 -8.07 2.10
CA THR A 88 14.02 -7.41 2.85
C THR A 88 13.52 -6.93 4.21
N LEU A 89 12.31 -6.36 4.30
CA LEU A 89 11.73 -5.91 5.58
C LEU A 89 11.39 -7.08 6.49
N ALA A 90 10.89 -8.19 5.94
CA ALA A 90 10.65 -9.41 6.69
C ALA A 90 11.97 -9.99 7.25
N ARG A 91 13.07 -9.89 6.49
CA ARG A 91 14.41 -10.31 6.93
C ARG A 91 15.01 -9.36 7.97
N MET A 92 14.90 -8.04 7.80
CA MET A 92 15.37 -7.06 8.77
C MET A 92 14.60 -7.16 10.10
N SER A 93 13.27 -7.37 10.02
CA SER A 93 12.46 -7.61 11.22
C SER A 93 12.88 -8.89 11.93
N TYR A 94 13.34 -9.90 11.18
CA TYR A 94 13.86 -11.16 11.73
C TYR A 94 15.16 -10.97 12.47
N ASP A 95 16.11 -10.31 11.81
CA ASP A 95 17.42 -10.04 12.37
C ASP A 95 17.31 -9.13 13.59
N TYR A 96 16.44 -8.10 13.55
CA TYR A 96 16.20 -7.20 14.69
C TYR A 96 15.56 -7.92 15.88
N ASN A 97 14.54 -8.75 15.65
CA ASN A 97 13.84 -9.47 16.73
C ASN A 97 14.74 -10.56 17.35
N ARG A 98 15.60 -11.20 16.54
CA ARG A 98 16.68 -12.07 17.01
C ARG A 98 17.68 -11.34 17.92
N GLN A 99 17.97 -10.07 17.65
CA GLN A 99 18.90 -9.26 18.42
C GLN A 99 18.28 -8.66 19.70
N THR A 100 17.02 -8.20 19.64
CA THR A 100 16.34 -7.49 20.74
C THR A 100 15.62 -8.41 21.73
N MET A 101 15.19 -9.61 21.29
CA MET A 101 14.70 -10.64 22.17
C MET A 101 15.67 -11.82 22.16
N PRO A 102 16.72 -11.80 23.00
CA PRO A 102 17.50 -12.98 23.32
C PRO A 102 16.69 -13.91 24.23
N THR A 103 15.42 -14.17 23.92
CA THR A 103 14.62 -15.25 24.52
C THR A 103 15.09 -16.63 24.06
N SER A 104 16.28 -16.73 23.45
CA SER A 104 17.21 -17.81 23.75
C SER A 104 17.65 -17.75 25.22
N LYS A 105 16.70 -17.79 26.17
CA LYS A 105 17.04 -18.38 27.45
C LYS A 105 17.21 -19.85 27.13
N LEU A 106 18.47 -20.29 27.07
CA LEU A 106 18.85 -21.70 27.08
C LEU A 106 18.05 -22.38 28.20
N HIS A 107 16.90 -22.96 27.87
CA HIS A 107 16.23 -23.88 28.76
C HIS A 107 16.93 -25.21 28.57
N VAL A 108 17.99 -25.43 29.34
CA VAL A 108 18.62 -26.75 29.44
C VAL A 108 17.70 -27.62 30.29
N GLN A 109 16.66 -28.19 29.66
CA GLN A 109 16.00 -29.38 30.20
C GLN A 109 16.68 -30.61 29.61
N GLY A 110 17.77 -31.04 30.26
CA GLY A 110 18.55 -32.19 29.82
C GLY A 110 19.29 -32.00 28.48
N ASN A 111 19.59 -33.10 27.79
CA ASN A 111 20.57 -33.19 26.70
C ASN A 111 20.07 -32.74 25.30
N LYS A 112 19.03 -31.90 25.22
CA LYS A 112 18.43 -31.47 23.94
C LYS A 112 18.50 -29.95 23.78
N TRP A 113 19.19 -29.51 22.75
CA TRP A 113 19.31 -28.09 22.37
C TRP A 113 18.10 -27.67 21.53
N THR A 114 17.15 -26.93 22.10
CA THR A 114 15.94 -26.45 21.42
C THR A 114 16.18 -25.10 20.72
N TRP A 115 16.83 -25.13 19.56
CA TRP A 115 16.95 -23.97 18.64
C TRP A 115 15.62 -23.57 17.96
N ARG A 116 14.57 -24.38 18.13
CA ARG A 116 13.32 -24.32 17.37
C ARG A 116 12.30 -23.31 17.90
N GLU A 117 12.29 -23.01 19.21
CA GLU A 117 11.26 -22.18 19.84
C GLU A 117 11.34 -20.68 19.50
N ALA A 118 12.55 -20.12 19.37
CA ALA A 118 12.74 -18.70 19.04
C ALA A 118 12.32 -18.38 17.60
N HIS A 119 12.61 -19.29 16.66
CA HIS A 119 12.23 -19.15 15.25
C HIS A 119 10.71 -19.26 15.09
N GLU A 120 10.07 -20.24 15.74
CA GLU A 120 8.61 -20.38 15.72
C GLU A 120 7.90 -19.19 16.36
N THR A 121 8.40 -18.66 17.48
CA THR A 121 7.81 -17.50 18.17
C THR A 121 7.95 -16.22 17.35
N TYR A 122 9.10 -16.02 16.70
CA TYR A 122 9.30 -14.94 15.74
C TYR A 122 8.32 -15.01 14.57
N ILE A 123 8.26 -16.17 13.90
CA ILE A 123 7.41 -16.37 12.73
C ILE A 123 5.97 -16.09 13.13
N LYS A 124 5.50 -16.62 14.26
CA LYS A 124 4.14 -16.37 14.76
C LYS A 124 3.88 -14.88 14.99
N ARG A 125 4.77 -14.15 15.67
CA ARG A 125 4.56 -12.74 16.01
C ARG A 125 4.60 -11.80 14.79
N VAL A 126 5.56 -12.01 13.90
CA VAL A 126 5.71 -11.20 12.68
C VAL A 126 4.62 -11.52 11.67
N PHE A 127 4.28 -12.81 11.51
CA PHE A 127 3.13 -13.20 10.69
C PHE A 127 1.82 -12.61 11.21
N PHE A 128 1.60 -12.65 12.53
CA PHE A 128 0.42 -12.03 13.15
C PHE A 128 0.41 -10.50 12.97
N GLY A 129 1.57 -9.83 13.11
CA GLY A 129 1.70 -8.40 12.84
C GLY A 129 1.43 -8.04 11.38
N PHE A 130 1.89 -8.86 10.43
CA PHE A 130 1.57 -8.69 9.01
C PHE A 130 0.07 -8.86 8.75
N ILE A 131 -0.54 -9.91 9.30
CA ILE A 131 -1.99 -10.14 9.19
C ILE A 131 -2.77 -8.94 9.73
N ILE A 132 -2.42 -8.46 10.94
CA ILE A 132 -3.06 -7.27 11.53
C ILE A 132 -2.89 -6.06 10.60
N ASN A 133 -1.71 -5.85 10.01
CA ASN A 133 -1.50 -4.73 9.10
C ASN A 133 -2.39 -4.83 7.85
N ILE A 134 -2.50 -6.02 7.27
CA ILE A 134 -3.35 -6.30 6.10
C ILE A 134 -4.81 -6.04 6.45
N ILE A 135 -5.29 -6.58 7.57
CA ILE A 135 -6.67 -6.40 8.05
C ILE A 135 -6.95 -4.93 8.34
N ALA A 136 -6.07 -4.23 9.06
CA ALA A 136 -6.23 -2.82 9.35
C ALA A 136 -6.28 -1.98 8.08
N LYS A 137 -5.42 -2.28 7.09
CA LYS A 137 -5.42 -1.64 5.78
C LYS A 137 -6.69 -1.91 4.99
N TYR A 138 -7.21 -3.12 5.08
CA TYR A 138 -8.47 -3.51 4.44
C TYR A 138 -9.66 -2.78 5.05
N ILE A 139 -9.75 -2.73 6.39
CA ILE A 139 -10.79 -1.99 7.10
C ILE A 139 -10.71 -0.50 6.76
N LEU A 140 -9.51 0.09 6.79
CA LEU A 140 -9.30 1.49 6.39
C LEU A 140 -9.71 1.74 4.94
N ALA A 141 -9.39 0.84 4.02
CA ALA A 141 -9.81 0.98 2.61
C ALA A 141 -11.34 0.95 2.47
N TRP A 142 -12.03 0.12 3.25
CA TRP A 142 -13.49 0.13 3.30
C TRP A 142 -14.05 1.43 3.89
N MET A 143 -13.55 1.87 5.04
CA MET A 143 -13.99 3.09 5.71
C MET A 143 -13.78 4.34 4.85
N PHE A 144 -12.71 4.36 4.06
CA PHE A 144 -12.31 5.49 3.23
C PHE A 144 -12.53 5.24 1.73
N LEU A 145 -13.49 4.38 1.35
CA LEU A 145 -13.86 4.16 -0.05
C LEU A 145 -14.20 5.47 -0.78
N PHE A 146 -14.81 6.41 -0.07
CA PHE A 146 -15.10 7.74 -0.62
C PHE A 146 -13.83 8.48 -1.06
N VAL A 147 -12.69 8.31 -0.38
CA VAL A 147 -11.41 8.94 -0.75
C VAL A 147 -10.91 8.38 -2.08
N PHE A 148 -11.15 7.09 -2.33
CA PHE A 148 -10.84 6.44 -3.61
C PHE A 148 -11.73 6.94 -4.76
N THR A 149 -13.01 7.20 -4.49
CA THR A 149 -13.88 7.81 -5.51
C THR A 149 -13.50 9.27 -5.76
N ILE A 150 -13.24 10.05 -4.71
CA ILE A 150 -12.85 11.45 -4.80
C ILE A 150 -11.49 11.62 -5.48
N SER A 151 -10.58 10.63 -5.37
CA SER A 151 -9.27 10.70 -6.04
C SER A 151 -9.40 10.87 -7.54
N ILE A 152 -10.45 10.32 -8.16
CA ILE A 152 -10.72 10.47 -9.59
C ILE A 152 -10.92 11.94 -9.96
N PHE A 153 -11.69 12.66 -9.16
CA PHE A 153 -11.99 14.08 -9.38
C PHE A 153 -10.83 15.00 -8.96
N LEU A 154 -10.08 14.62 -7.92
CA LEU A 154 -8.91 15.38 -7.46
C LEU A 154 -7.68 15.18 -8.34
N HIS A 155 -7.64 14.14 -9.18
CA HIS A 155 -6.48 13.80 -9.98
C HIS A 155 -5.92 14.96 -10.82
N PRO A 156 -6.72 15.77 -11.56
CA PRO A 156 -6.18 16.91 -12.31
C PRO A 156 -5.52 17.97 -11.42
N ILE A 157 -6.01 18.16 -10.19
CA ILE A 157 -5.46 19.10 -9.22
C ILE A 157 -4.15 18.57 -8.67
N VAL A 158 -4.12 17.29 -8.28
CA VAL A 158 -2.92 16.60 -7.80
C VAL A 158 -1.82 16.66 -8.86
N MET A 159 -2.14 16.34 -10.12
CA MET A 159 -1.17 16.40 -11.21
C MET A 159 -0.63 17.81 -11.45
N LYS A 160 -1.49 18.84 -11.45
CA LYS A 160 -1.02 20.23 -11.56
C LYS A 160 -0.03 20.60 -10.46
N LYS A 161 -0.31 20.22 -9.21
CA LYS A 161 0.58 20.47 -8.07
C LYS A 161 1.87 19.66 -8.16
N TYR A 162 1.77 18.41 -8.60
CA TYR A 162 2.90 17.51 -8.81
C TYR A 162 3.87 18.08 -9.87
N TYR A 163 3.36 18.45 -11.05
CA TYR A 163 4.16 19.07 -12.11
C TYR A 163 4.77 20.41 -11.70
N LYS A 164 3.99 21.30 -11.04
CA LYS A 164 4.52 22.59 -10.58
C LYS A 164 5.72 22.38 -9.66
N ARG A 165 5.64 21.40 -8.76
CA ARG A 165 6.67 21.13 -7.77
C ARG A 165 7.88 20.38 -8.32
N ILE A 166 7.69 19.46 -9.28
CA ILE A 166 8.83 18.89 -10.03
C ILE A 166 9.59 20.01 -10.72
N LYS A 167 8.88 20.91 -11.40
CA LYS A 167 9.51 22.04 -12.06
C LYS A 167 10.25 22.95 -11.06
N GLU A 168 9.66 23.23 -9.90
CA GLU A 168 10.34 23.97 -8.82
C GLU A 168 11.61 23.25 -8.34
N LEU A 169 11.64 21.91 -8.28
CA LEU A 169 12.82 21.14 -7.89
C LEU A 169 13.89 21.11 -8.99
N GLU A 170 13.50 20.98 -10.25
CA GLU A 170 14.40 21.08 -11.42
C GLU A 170 14.99 22.51 -11.54
N ASP A 171 14.20 23.54 -11.24
CA ASP A 171 14.64 24.94 -11.23
C ASP A 171 15.55 25.25 -10.00
N ILE A 172 15.55 24.40 -8.96
CA ILE A 172 16.46 24.47 -7.78
C ILE A 172 17.76 23.68 -8.00
N GLU A 173 17.89 22.90 -9.09
CA GLU A 173 19.17 22.27 -9.49
C GLU A 173 19.99 23.10 -10.51
N PRO A 174 20.43 24.35 -10.23
CA PRO A 174 21.65 24.85 -10.84
C PRO A 174 22.82 24.60 -9.88
N TRP A 175 23.59 23.55 -10.13
CA TRP A 175 24.98 23.38 -9.67
C TRP A 175 25.23 23.51 -8.16
N GLU A 176 25.01 22.41 -7.41
CA GLU A 176 25.90 22.09 -6.29
C GLU A 176 26.79 20.90 -6.70
N GLU A 177 27.71 21.17 -7.64
CA GLU A 177 29.02 20.53 -7.61
C GLU A 177 29.87 21.29 -6.59
N VAL A 178 30.04 20.72 -5.39
CA VAL A 178 31.19 20.96 -4.52
C VAL A 178 31.69 19.62 -4.00
#